data_AF-A0A5C4QDF2-F1
#
_entry.id   AF-A0A5C4QDF2-F1
#
_cell.length_a   1.000
_cell.length_b   1.000
_cell.length_c   1.000
_cell.angle_alpha   90.00
_cell.angle_beta   90.00
_cell.angle_gamma   90.00
#
_symmetry.space_group_name_H-M   'P 1'
#
loop_
_entity.id
_entity.type
_entity.pdbx_description
1 polymer ?
#
loop_
_entity_poly.entity_id
_entity_poly.type
_entity_poly.pdbx_seq_one_letter_code
_entity_poly.pdbx_strand_id
1 'polypeptide(L)'
;MLQAFVAEPPCAVCGRPAAHVELVAPGARPADWQRWSPQQRDAYNAARQRHDDQQWWLLFSGIVAGNGSGRPVDLAEAKRIADAFTQPYRYAAVTSAGFYDDAGFCGECDAPYCYHHWAVSRTGYGRCPRSHGKSLDPHWWPDDL
;
A
#
# COMPACT_ATOMS: atom_id res chain seq x y z
N MET A 1 3.75 -21.60 2.70
CA MET A 1 4.97 -20.79 2.49
C MET A 1 4.54 -19.41 2.05
N LEU A 2 5.13 -18.35 2.60
CA LEU A 2 4.86 -16.98 2.17
C LEU A 2 5.41 -16.78 0.75
N GLN A 3 4.65 -16.11 -0.11
CA GLN A 3 5.03 -15.82 -1.49
C GLN A 3 5.09 -14.31 -1.71
N ALA A 4 5.98 -13.88 -2.59
CA ALA A 4 5.94 -12.53 -3.12
C ALA A 4 4.64 -12.31 -3.91
N PHE A 5 4.10 -11.10 -3.87
CA PHE A 5 2.86 -10.78 -4.57
C PHE A 5 2.77 -9.28 -4.90
N VAL A 6 1.88 -8.98 -5.84
CA VAL A 6 1.40 -7.63 -6.13
C VAL A 6 -0.10 -7.62 -5.96
N ALA A 7 -0.63 -6.67 -5.20
CA ALA A 7 -2.04 -6.44 -5.03
C ALA A 7 -2.39 -4.99 -5.40
N GLU A 8 -3.41 -4.87 -6.23
CA GLU A 8 -3.95 -3.59 -6.69
C GLU A 8 -5.47 -3.60 -6.49
N PRO A 9 -5.96 -3.26 -5.28
CA PRO A 9 -7.40 -3.20 -5.02
C PRO A 9 -8.09 -2.26 -6.02
N PRO A 10 -9.05 -2.77 -6.83
CA PRO A 10 -9.63 -1.97 -7.90
C PRO A 10 -10.69 -1.02 -7.34
N CYS A 11 -10.59 0.27 -7.68
CA CYS A 11 -11.58 1.26 -7.29
C CYS A 11 -13.00 0.81 -7.68
N ALA A 12 -13.93 0.81 -6.72
CA ALA A 12 -15.30 0.35 -6.92
C ALA A 12 -16.13 1.19 -7.92
N VAL A 13 -15.61 2.34 -8.39
CA VAL A 13 -16.28 3.20 -9.37
C VAL A 13 -15.68 3.06 -10.77
N CYS A 14 -14.35 3.12 -10.90
CA CYS A 14 -13.68 3.17 -12.22
C CYS A 14 -12.69 2.03 -12.49
N GLY A 15 -12.54 1.08 -11.57
CA GLY A 15 -11.65 -0.08 -11.71
C GLY A 15 -10.15 0.22 -11.65
N ARG A 16 -9.73 1.50 -11.68
CA ARG A 16 -8.32 1.87 -11.52
C ARG A 16 -7.80 1.44 -10.13
N PRO A 17 -6.53 1.04 -10.00
CA PRO A 17 -5.95 0.73 -8.70
C PRO A 17 -6.18 1.86 -7.68
N ALA A 18 -6.67 1.51 -6.50
CA ALA A 18 -6.77 2.43 -5.37
C ALA A 18 -5.41 2.60 -4.67
N ALA A 19 -4.63 1.53 -4.66
CA ALA A 19 -3.27 1.46 -4.15
C ALA A 19 -2.49 0.40 -4.93
N HIS A 20 -1.16 0.46 -4.83
CA HIS A 20 -0.24 -0.58 -5.25
C HIS A 20 0.49 -1.10 -4.00
N VAL A 21 0.32 -2.38 -3.70
CA VAL A 21 0.95 -3.07 -2.59
C VAL A 21 1.75 -4.23 -3.15
N GLU A 22 3.05 -4.20 -2.96
CA GLU A 22 3.92 -5.26 -3.46
C GLU A 22 4.83 -5.75 -2.33
N LEU A 23 4.80 -7.06 -2.12
CA LEU A 23 5.69 -7.75 -1.21
C LEU A 23 6.75 -8.49 -2.04
N VAL A 24 8.01 -8.05 -1.93
CA VAL A 24 9.16 -8.60 -2.66
C VAL A 24 9.92 -9.56 -1.75
N ALA A 25 10.20 -10.76 -2.27
CA ALA A 25 10.98 -11.77 -1.54
C ALA A 25 12.44 -11.35 -1.34
N PRO A 26 13.13 -11.89 -0.32
CA PRO A 26 14.57 -11.75 -0.14
C PRO A 26 15.35 -12.02 -1.44
N GLY A 27 16.29 -11.13 -1.77
CA GLY A 27 17.08 -11.20 -3.02
C GLY A 27 16.31 -10.99 -4.33
N ALA A 28 14.98 -10.91 -4.31
CA ALA A 28 14.18 -10.71 -5.51
C ALA A 28 14.09 -9.22 -5.90
N ARG A 29 13.55 -9.00 -7.11
CA ARG A 29 13.29 -7.67 -7.66
C ARG A 29 11.78 -7.44 -7.75
N PRO A 30 11.33 -6.17 -7.70
CA PRO A 30 9.95 -5.81 -7.95
C PRO A 30 9.42 -6.35 -9.30
N ALA A 31 8.12 -6.63 -9.39
CA ALA A 31 7.48 -7.26 -10.54
C ALA A 31 7.68 -6.44 -11.83
N ASP A 32 7.58 -5.12 -11.72
CA ASP A 32 7.73 -4.18 -12.84
C ASP A 32 9.15 -3.62 -13.00
N TRP A 33 10.17 -4.28 -12.40
CA TRP A 33 11.55 -3.80 -12.36
C TRP A 33 12.12 -3.34 -13.71
N GLN A 34 11.81 -4.06 -14.79
CA GLN A 34 12.31 -3.75 -16.14
C GLN A 34 11.74 -2.45 -16.71
N ARG A 35 10.62 -1.94 -16.18
CA ARG A 35 10.00 -0.69 -16.59
C ARG A 35 10.49 0.51 -15.78
N TRP A 36 11.12 0.27 -14.64
CA TRP A 36 11.63 1.34 -13.78
C TRP A 36 12.78 2.08 -14.46
N SER A 37 12.86 3.38 -14.23
CA SER A 37 13.99 4.19 -14.68
C SER A 37 15.28 3.78 -13.95
N PRO A 38 16.47 4.06 -14.52
CA PRO A 38 17.74 3.81 -13.83
C PRO A 38 17.78 4.43 -12.43
N GLN A 39 17.32 5.67 -12.29
CA GLN A 39 17.27 6.36 -10.99
C GLN A 39 16.40 5.64 -9.95
N GLN A 40 15.24 5.09 -10.35
CA GLN A 40 14.38 4.33 -9.44
C GLN A 40 15.05 3.04 -8.99
N ARG A 41 15.73 2.34 -9.91
CA ARG A 41 16.47 1.11 -9.60
C ARG A 41 17.64 1.38 -8.65
N ASP A 42 18.38 2.46 -8.88
CA ASP A 42 19.51 2.86 -8.03
C ASP A 42 19.03 3.22 -6.62
N ALA A 43 17.94 3.99 -6.51
CA ALA A 43 17.35 4.34 -5.22
C ALA A 43 16.87 3.10 -4.44
N TYR A 44 16.22 2.15 -5.12
CA TYR A 44 15.80 0.88 -4.52
C TYR A 44 16.98 0.02 -4.07
N ASN A 45 17.99 -0.17 -4.92
CA ASN A 45 19.18 -0.96 -4.56
C ASN A 45 19.93 -0.32 -3.39
N ALA A 46 20.10 1.00 -3.38
CA ALA A 46 20.72 1.71 -2.28
C ALA A 46 19.90 1.60 -0.97
N ALA A 47 18.56 1.58 -1.05
CA ALA A 47 17.71 1.34 0.10
C ALA A 47 17.87 -0.08 0.65
N ARG A 48 17.85 -1.10 -0.23
CA ARG A 48 18.02 -2.51 0.14
C ARG A 48 19.36 -2.78 0.82
N GLN A 49 20.46 -2.27 0.24
CA GLN A 49 21.81 -2.45 0.77
C GLN A 49 21.98 -1.92 2.20
N ARG A 50 21.26 -0.85 2.58
CA ARG A 50 21.29 -0.30 3.95
C ARG A 50 20.62 -1.20 4.98
N HIS A 51 19.76 -2.12 4.56
CA HIS A 51 18.86 -2.90 5.41
C HIS A 51 19.06 -4.41 5.31
N ASP A 52 20.17 -4.87 4.73
CA ASP A 52 20.46 -6.27 4.42
C ASP A 52 19.49 -6.86 3.35
N ASP A 53 20.06 -7.22 2.20
CA ASP A 53 19.33 -7.71 1.02
C ASP A 53 18.59 -9.06 1.27
N GLN A 54 18.72 -9.65 2.47
CA GLN A 54 18.03 -10.88 2.87
C GLN A 54 16.66 -10.67 3.53
N GLN A 55 16.21 -9.43 3.73
CA GLN A 55 14.89 -9.15 4.30
C GLN A 55 13.78 -9.14 3.24
N TRP A 56 12.53 -9.42 3.67
CA TRP A 56 11.35 -9.14 2.86
C TRP A 56 11.20 -7.63 2.69
N TRP A 57 10.69 -7.21 1.54
CA TRP A 57 10.59 -5.78 1.21
C TRP A 57 9.17 -5.42 0.83
N LEU A 58 8.63 -4.37 1.46
CA LEU A 58 7.32 -3.82 1.14
C LEU A 58 7.48 -2.58 0.27
N LEU A 59 6.88 -2.62 -0.92
CA LEU A 59 6.61 -1.44 -1.75
C LEU A 59 5.14 -1.07 -1.58
N PHE A 60 4.88 0.20 -1.29
CA PHE A 60 3.54 0.70 -1.09
C PHE A 60 3.37 2.08 -1.73
N SER A 61 2.38 2.19 -2.58
CA SER A 61 1.85 3.47 -3.05
C SER A 61 0.35 3.50 -2.80
N GLY A 62 -0.06 4.32 -1.83
CA GLY A 62 -1.45 4.57 -1.50
C GLY A 62 -2.03 5.73 -2.31
N ILE A 63 -3.11 6.32 -1.79
CA ILE A 63 -3.86 7.38 -2.45
C ILE A 63 -3.08 8.69 -2.47
N VAL A 64 -2.57 9.11 -1.32
CA VAL A 64 -1.90 10.42 -1.17
C VAL A 64 -0.41 10.32 -0.89
N ALA A 65 0.06 9.18 -0.40
CA ALA A 65 1.47 8.95 -0.11
C ALA A 65 1.85 7.46 -0.28
N GLY A 66 3.12 7.17 -0.09
CA GLY A 66 3.68 5.83 -0.17
C GLY A 66 5.00 5.75 0.57
N ASN A 67 5.66 4.60 0.52
CA ASN A 67 6.95 4.39 1.19
C ASN A 67 8.16 4.59 0.26
N GLY A 68 7.99 5.31 -0.85
CA GLY A 68 9.08 5.66 -1.78
C GLY A 68 9.76 4.43 -2.37
N SER A 69 11.03 4.22 -2.03
CA SER A 69 11.82 3.05 -2.46
C SER A 69 11.51 1.75 -1.68
N GLY A 70 10.48 1.79 -0.82
CA GLY A 70 10.07 0.68 0.01
C GLY A 70 10.74 0.66 1.38
N ARG A 71 10.36 -0.33 2.19
CA ARG A 71 10.94 -0.57 3.51
C ARG A 71 11.12 -2.06 3.78
N PRO A 72 12.06 -2.45 4.66
CA PRO A 72 12.11 -3.82 5.13
C PRO A 72 10.86 -4.14 5.96
N VAL A 73 10.44 -5.41 5.90
CA VAL A 73 9.43 -6.00 6.78
C VAL A 73 9.94 -7.34 7.28
N ASP A 74 9.59 -7.69 8.52
CA ASP A 74 9.89 -9.02 9.04
C ASP A 74 8.89 -10.07 8.49
N LEU A 75 9.15 -11.35 8.79
CA LEU A 75 8.30 -12.44 8.29
C LEU A 75 6.87 -12.39 8.86
N ALA A 76 6.68 -11.89 10.08
CA ALA A 76 5.37 -11.83 10.71
C ALA A 76 4.51 -10.72 10.10
N GLU A 77 5.10 -9.54 9.88
CA GLU A 77 4.49 -8.44 9.15
C GLU A 77 4.21 -8.81 7.69
N ALA A 78 5.16 -9.44 7.01
CA ALA A 78 4.98 -9.88 5.63
C ALA A 78 3.83 -10.88 5.46
N LYS A 79 3.65 -11.81 6.41
CA LYS A 79 2.49 -12.71 6.46
C LYS A 79 1.19 -11.96 6.68
N ARG A 80 1.15 -11.05 7.65
CA ARG A 80 -0.04 -10.23 7.95
C ARG A 80 -0.51 -9.43 6.73
N ILE A 81 0.45 -8.85 6.01
CA ILE A 81 0.19 -8.12 4.76
C ILE A 81 -0.33 -9.07 3.67
N ALA A 82 0.31 -10.23 3.47
CA ALA A 82 -0.16 -11.21 2.47
C ALA A 82 -1.58 -11.73 2.77
N ASP A 83 -1.89 -12.02 4.02
CA ASP A 83 -3.23 -12.46 4.45
C ASP A 83 -4.27 -11.36 4.19
N ALA A 84 -3.93 -10.09 4.47
CA ALA A 84 -4.82 -8.95 4.26
C ALA A 84 -5.16 -8.67 2.80
N PHE A 85 -4.26 -9.01 1.87
CA PHE A 85 -4.46 -8.85 0.41
C PHE A 85 -4.81 -10.17 -0.29
N THR A 86 -5.44 -11.11 0.42
CA THR A 86 -6.09 -12.26 -0.21
C THR A 86 -7.47 -11.86 -0.73
N GLN A 87 -7.80 -12.24 -1.96
CA GLN A 87 -9.13 -11.96 -2.52
C GLN A 87 -10.21 -12.85 -1.90
N PRO A 88 -11.45 -12.34 -1.69
CA PRO A 88 -11.89 -10.96 -1.94
C PRO A 88 -11.32 -9.97 -0.92
N TYR A 89 -10.86 -8.82 -1.37
CA TYR A 89 -10.30 -7.80 -0.48
C TYR A 89 -11.38 -7.24 0.46
N ARG A 90 -11.04 -7.10 1.75
CA ARG A 90 -11.93 -6.59 2.80
C ARG A 90 -11.23 -5.52 3.63
N TYR A 91 -11.96 -4.47 3.97
CA TYR A 91 -11.48 -3.38 4.81
C TYR A 91 -10.93 -3.90 6.14
N ALA A 92 -11.65 -4.78 6.82
CA ALA A 92 -11.23 -5.31 8.12
C ALA A 92 -9.86 -6.01 8.08
N ALA A 93 -9.55 -6.70 6.98
CA ALA A 93 -8.26 -7.34 6.80
C ALA A 93 -7.16 -6.30 6.48
N VAL A 94 -7.44 -5.37 5.56
CA VAL A 94 -6.51 -4.33 5.13
C VAL A 94 -6.16 -3.36 6.26
N THR A 95 -7.14 -2.93 7.06
CA THR A 95 -6.90 -2.02 8.19
C THR A 95 -6.04 -2.69 9.27
N SER A 96 -6.23 -4.00 9.50
CA SER A 96 -5.37 -4.77 10.43
C SER A 96 -3.92 -4.94 9.96
N ALA A 97 -3.65 -4.71 8.67
CA ALA A 97 -2.30 -4.69 8.13
C ALA A 97 -1.58 -3.34 8.32
N GLY A 98 -2.27 -2.32 8.85
CA GLY A 98 -1.64 -1.08 9.34
C GLY A 98 -1.25 -0.07 8.26
N PHE A 99 -1.95 -0.04 7.12
CA PHE A 99 -1.73 0.99 6.10
C PHE A 99 -2.43 2.30 6.51
N TYR A 100 -1.70 3.42 6.51
CA TYR A 100 -2.19 4.69 7.06
C TYR A 100 -3.43 5.27 6.32
N ASP A 101 -3.64 4.91 5.06
CA ASP A 101 -4.82 5.30 4.28
C ASP A 101 -5.74 4.10 3.99
N ASP A 102 -5.54 2.99 4.72
CA ASP A 102 -6.14 1.68 4.51
C ASP A 102 -6.06 1.20 3.05
N ALA A 103 -4.98 1.54 2.33
CA ALA A 103 -4.83 1.26 0.90
C ALA A 103 -6.03 1.72 0.05
N GLY A 104 -6.67 2.79 0.50
CA GLY A 104 -7.84 3.41 -0.11
C GLY A 104 -9.20 2.81 0.18
N PHE A 105 -9.30 1.91 1.14
CA PHE A 105 -10.60 1.40 1.60
C PHE A 105 -11.39 2.44 2.40
N CYS A 106 -12.69 2.53 2.12
CA CYS A 106 -13.66 3.14 3.02
C CYS A 106 -14.23 2.05 3.94
N GLY A 107 -14.10 2.23 5.25
CA GLY A 107 -14.52 1.22 6.22
C GLY A 107 -16.02 0.93 6.19
N GLU A 108 -16.85 1.97 6.07
CA GLU A 108 -18.31 1.82 6.01
C GLU A 108 -18.80 1.19 4.70
N CYS A 109 -18.09 1.40 3.60
CA CYS A 109 -18.44 0.79 2.31
C CYS A 109 -17.86 -0.62 2.12
N ASP A 110 -16.89 -1.02 2.94
CA ASP A 110 -16.03 -2.19 2.71
C ASP A 110 -15.47 -2.24 1.28
N ALA A 111 -15.07 -1.06 0.75
CA ALA A 111 -14.72 -0.91 -0.66
C ALA A 111 -13.55 0.06 -0.88
N PRO A 112 -12.63 -0.25 -1.80
CA PRO A 112 -11.54 0.64 -2.19
C PRO A 112 -11.99 1.71 -3.18
N TYR A 113 -11.46 2.93 -3.02
CA TYR A 113 -11.64 4.04 -3.96
C TYR A 113 -10.29 4.65 -4.30
N CYS A 114 -10.08 5.04 -5.56
CA CYS A 114 -8.86 5.73 -5.97
C CYS A 114 -8.88 7.20 -5.53
N TYR A 115 -7.72 7.88 -5.65
CA TYR A 115 -7.56 9.31 -5.32
C TYR A 115 -8.70 10.20 -5.82
N HIS A 116 -9.09 10.00 -7.08
CA HIS A 116 -10.16 10.80 -7.68
C HIS A 116 -11.52 10.59 -6.99
N HIS A 117 -11.86 9.36 -6.65
CA HIS A 117 -13.15 9.02 -6.04
C HIS A 117 -13.18 9.16 -4.51
N TRP A 118 -12.02 9.40 -3.89
CA TRP A 118 -11.93 9.92 -2.53
C TRP A 118 -12.08 11.45 -2.45
N ALA A 119 -12.16 12.16 -3.59
CA ALA A 119 -12.37 13.60 -3.65
C ALA A 119 -11.51 14.38 -2.63
N VAL A 120 -10.21 14.03 -2.56
CA VAL A 120 -9.30 14.47 -1.50
C VAL A 120 -9.18 16.00 -1.51
N SER A 121 -9.40 16.60 -0.34
CA SER A 121 -9.24 18.04 -0.14
C SER A 121 -7.74 18.43 -0.11
N ARG A 122 -7.47 19.74 -0.18
CA ARG A 122 -6.10 20.26 -0.01
C ARG A 122 -5.48 19.97 1.35
N THR A 123 -6.28 19.61 2.36
CA THR A 123 -5.83 19.30 3.73
C THR A 123 -5.68 17.80 3.96
N GLY A 124 -5.71 16.97 2.91
CA GLY A 124 -5.57 15.52 3.02
C GLY A 124 -6.81 14.78 3.54
N TYR A 125 -7.94 15.46 3.73
CA TYR A 125 -9.20 14.80 4.10
C TYR A 125 -9.96 14.34 2.84
N GLY A 126 -10.33 13.06 2.79
CA GLY A 126 -11.10 12.49 1.68
C GLY A 126 -12.56 12.22 2.04
N ARG A 127 -13.44 12.24 1.04
CA ARG A 127 -14.80 11.67 1.10
C ARG A 127 -15.01 10.67 -0.03
N CYS A 128 -15.46 9.47 0.31
CA CYS A 128 -15.83 8.48 -0.69
C CYS A 128 -17.13 8.88 -1.43
N PRO A 129 -17.54 8.17 -2.49
CA PRO A 129 -18.78 8.47 -3.23
C PRO A 129 -20.08 8.33 -2.41
N ARG A 130 -19.99 7.73 -1.22
CA ARG A 130 -21.10 7.61 -0.25
C ARG A 130 -21.03 8.68 0.85
N SER A 131 -20.12 9.65 0.73
CA SER A 131 -19.90 10.78 1.65
C SER A 131 -19.27 10.43 2.99
N HIS A 132 -18.91 9.17 3.26
CA HIS A 132 -18.08 8.81 4.41
C HIS A 132 -16.70 9.45 4.24
N GLY A 133 -16.18 10.06 5.30
CA GLY A 133 -14.93 10.80 5.25
C GLY A 133 -13.90 10.26 6.23
N LYS A 134 -12.62 10.37 5.84
CA LYS A 134 -11.48 10.06 6.70
C LYS A 134 -10.30 10.95 6.35
N SER A 135 -9.38 11.11 7.30
CA SER A 135 -8.07 11.63 6.94
C SER A 135 -7.34 10.59 6.08
N LEU A 136 -6.74 11.06 5.00
CA LEU A 136 -5.81 10.28 4.19
C LEU A 136 -4.38 10.77 4.42
N ASP A 137 -4.18 11.89 5.12
CA ASP A 137 -2.86 12.45 5.38
C ASP A 137 -2.04 11.56 6.31
N PRO A 138 -0.88 11.03 5.87
CA PRO A 138 0.00 10.22 6.72
C PRO A 138 0.53 11.00 7.95
N HIS A 139 0.50 12.33 7.94
CA HIS A 139 0.93 13.16 9.06
C HIS A 139 -0.15 13.38 10.13
N TRP A 140 -1.37 12.89 9.91
CA TRP A 140 -2.51 13.04 10.83
C TRP A 140 -2.97 11.71 11.46
N TRP A 141 -2.16 10.65 11.35
CA TRP A 141 -2.45 9.39 12.04
C TRP A 141 -2.31 9.60 13.56
N PRO A 142 -3.32 9.27 14.39
CA PRO A 142 -3.15 9.32 15.84
C PRO A 142 -2.10 8.29 16.24
N ASP A 143 -1.15 8.68 17.09
CA ASP A 143 -0.01 7.85 17.53
C ASP A 143 -0.40 6.54 18.28
N ASP A 144 -1.70 6.26 18.46
CA ASP A 144 -2.23 5.25 19.38
C ASP A 144 -3.17 4.22 18.71
N LEU A 145 -2.76 3.59 17.60
CA LEU A 145 -3.39 2.35 17.09
C LEU A 145 -2.46 1.14 17.23
#